data_AF-A0A6P0CJW5-F1
#
_entry.id   AF-A0A6P0CJW5-F1
#
_cell.length_a   1.000
_cell.length_b   1.000
_cell.length_c   1.000
_cell.angle_alpha   90.00
_cell.angle_beta   90.00
_cell.angle_gamma   90.00
#
_symmetry.space_group_name_H-M   'P 1'
#
loop_
_entity.id
_entity.type
_entity.pdbx_description
1 polymer ?
#
loop_
_entity_poly.entity_id
_entity_poly.type
_entity_poly.pdbx_seq_one_letter_code
_entity_poly.pdbx_strand_id
1 'polypeptide(L)'
;MTDLEKEMSDRRLSAILMADAVGFSAHAAADERGALAALSGCMETLERTTGLHAGRVVKTMGDGLLAEFGSVVSAVSAAAAMQAALAERNRDAAEGGRLQFRIGVHVGDVMVAGEDILGEGVNTAARLEAAAEPGGVLISARAFEDVEGKIDFPFADRGEVLLKGLRKPLRVYALETEAAVSAVPAPTLPDKPSVAVLPFDNMSSDPEQEFFADGLTEDIITGLASMPWLFVIARNSTFVYKGTAVDVRKVGRDLGVAYVLEGSVRRAGNRLRVTGQLIDAASGKHLWAERIDGALEDVFDLQDKVTASVIRAIAPEIQTAEIERARAKRPDSLTAYDHLLHGLAALHRAKNAEAIANLERAIDASPNYGKALAVRSWCSTLQFAWQGETNYERVRAEGLVFARRALEAAPTDPEVWAFAGYTLSFFCQDVEGGIAMVRDAADSCPSFYWAKSSLNMLNGLHGREPEETLERIEETIRLSPRDPLRHRDLISRVHCLRQLGRDEEQLEAAMEAFRINPNITVARVNIIVALHSLGRLEEAREQARRMLEWNPKFSVEEFLLHSEHFEATYGRGTKVWSAIEEAFADLDS
;
A
#
# COMPACT_ATOMS: atom_id res chain seq x y z
N MET A 1 -51.40 -42.34 24.62
CA MET A 1 -50.28 -41.75 23.85
C MET A 1 -49.55 -42.87 23.17
N THR A 2 -49.91 -43.10 21.91
CA THR A 2 -49.27 -44.07 21.02
C THR A 2 -47.83 -43.61 20.72
N ASP A 3 -46.93 -44.54 20.39
CA ASP A 3 -45.51 -44.22 20.16
C ASP A 3 -45.31 -43.15 19.05
N LEU A 4 -46.24 -43.09 18.08
CA LEU A 4 -46.31 -42.04 17.05
C LEU A 4 -46.64 -40.63 17.59
N GLU A 5 -47.41 -40.49 18.67
CA GLU A 5 -47.68 -39.18 19.29
C GLU A 5 -46.51 -38.71 20.18
N LYS A 6 -45.67 -39.63 20.67
CA LYS A 6 -44.42 -39.30 21.35
C LYS A 6 -43.32 -38.89 20.37
N GLU A 7 -43.22 -39.54 19.22
CA GLU A 7 -42.26 -39.19 18.16
C GLU A 7 -42.55 -37.82 17.53
N MET A 8 -43.81 -37.36 17.49
CA MET A 8 -44.17 -36.05 16.93
C MET A 8 -44.04 -34.87 17.92
N SER A 9 -43.60 -35.10 19.17
CA SER A 9 -43.65 -34.10 20.25
C SER A 9 -42.32 -33.42 20.58
N ASP A 10 -41.18 -33.87 20.06
CA ASP A 10 -39.88 -33.31 20.44
C ASP A 10 -39.40 -32.26 19.43
N ARG A 11 -40.00 -31.06 19.54
CA ARG A 11 -39.54 -29.87 18.84
C ARG A 11 -38.47 -29.16 19.65
N ARG A 12 -37.34 -28.90 19.02
CA ARG A 12 -36.27 -28.10 19.64
C ARG A 12 -35.65 -27.14 18.65
N LEU A 13 -35.13 -26.04 19.20
CA LEU A 13 -34.31 -25.10 18.46
C LEU A 13 -32.90 -25.70 18.30
N SER A 14 -32.37 -25.73 17.09
CA SER A 14 -31.03 -26.27 16.84
C SER A 14 -30.32 -25.52 15.72
N ALA A 15 -28.98 -25.57 15.74
CA ALA A 15 -28.16 -25.07 14.66
C ALA A 15 -27.93 -26.19 13.64
N ILE A 16 -28.26 -25.91 12.39
CA ILE A 16 -28.31 -26.89 11.31
C ILE A 16 -27.30 -26.47 10.25
N LEU A 17 -26.43 -27.40 9.86
CA LEU A 17 -25.44 -27.23 8.81
C LEU A 17 -25.76 -28.19 7.67
N MET A 18 -25.85 -27.64 6.46
CA MET A 18 -25.94 -28.40 5.22
C MET A 18 -24.68 -28.17 4.40
N ALA A 19 -24.08 -29.23 3.87
CA ALA A 19 -22.97 -29.15 2.93
C ALA A 19 -23.28 -29.99 1.67
N ASP A 20 -22.88 -29.53 0.48
CA ASP A 20 -23.08 -30.26 -0.78
C ASP A 20 -21.92 -30.02 -1.75
N ALA A 21 -21.55 -31.04 -2.53
CA ALA A 21 -20.45 -30.95 -3.49
C ALA A 21 -20.88 -30.30 -4.81
N VAL A 22 -20.07 -29.38 -5.31
CA VAL A 22 -20.37 -28.64 -6.55
C VAL A 22 -20.06 -29.50 -7.76
N GLY A 23 -21.07 -29.78 -8.59
CA GLY A 23 -20.90 -30.35 -9.92
C GLY A 23 -20.47 -31.82 -9.95
N PHE A 24 -20.64 -32.55 -8.84
CA PHE A 24 -20.22 -33.95 -8.70
C PHE A 24 -20.80 -34.85 -9.81
N SER A 25 -22.08 -34.69 -10.17
CA SER A 25 -22.71 -35.45 -11.26
C SER A 25 -22.02 -35.32 -12.62
N ALA A 26 -21.44 -34.15 -12.93
CA ALA A 26 -20.69 -33.94 -14.17
C ALA A 26 -19.27 -34.54 -14.07
N HIS A 27 -18.69 -34.51 -12.87
CA HIS A 27 -17.37 -35.05 -12.58
C HIS A 27 -17.36 -36.59 -12.62
N ALA A 28 -18.38 -37.23 -12.04
CA ALA A 28 -18.57 -38.68 -12.05
C ALA A 28 -18.79 -39.26 -13.45
N ALA A 29 -19.32 -38.47 -14.40
CA ALA A 29 -19.49 -38.89 -15.78
C ALA A 29 -18.17 -39.01 -16.57
N ALA A 30 -17.10 -38.32 -16.12
CA ALA A 30 -15.79 -38.32 -16.77
C ALA A 30 -14.82 -39.36 -16.19
N ASP A 31 -14.84 -39.57 -14.87
CA ASP A 31 -14.09 -40.61 -14.16
C ASP A 31 -14.82 -41.02 -12.88
N GLU A 32 -15.69 -42.03 -12.99
CA GLU A 32 -16.56 -42.49 -11.89
C GLU A 32 -15.75 -42.97 -10.67
N ARG A 33 -14.63 -43.68 -10.88
CA ARG A 33 -13.82 -44.23 -9.79
C ARG A 33 -12.99 -43.15 -9.09
N GLY A 34 -12.38 -42.24 -9.85
CA GLY A 34 -11.65 -41.10 -9.31
C GLY A 34 -12.55 -40.14 -8.55
N ALA A 35 -13.72 -39.84 -9.10
CA ALA A 35 -14.72 -38.97 -8.47
C ALA A 35 -15.25 -39.57 -7.16
N LEU A 36 -15.58 -40.86 -7.12
CA LEU A 36 -16.05 -41.53 -5.89
C LEU A 36 -14.97 -41.56 -4.80
N ALA A 37 -13.71 -41.83 -5.15
CA ALA A 37 -12.60 -41.79 -4.19
C ALA A 37 -12.35 -40.36 -3.67
N ALA A 38 -12.45 -39.36 -4.55
CA ALA A 38 -12.32 -37.97 -4.16
C ALA A 38 -13.45 -37.54 -3.21
N LEU A 39 -14.69 -37.89 -3.53
CA LEU A 39 -15.86 -37.58 -2.70
C LEU A 39 -15.76 -38.28 -1.34
N SER A 40 -15.41 -39.56 -1.30
CA SER A 40 -15.26 -40.31 -0.05
C SER A 40 -14.26 -39.63 0.91
N GLY A 41 -13.11 -39.16 0.41
CA GLY A 41 -12.13 -38.45 1.25
C GLY A 41 -12.60 -37.07 1.72
N CYS A 42 -13.39 -36.37 0.91
CA CYS A 42 -14.04 -35.12 1.33
C CYS A 42 -15.09 -35.37 2.42
N MET A 43 -15.94 -36.38 2.25
CA MET A 43 -16.97 -36.74 3.22
C MET A 43 -16.37 -37.15 4.57
N GLU A 44 -15.29 -37.95 4.58
CA GLU A 44 -14.57 -38.29 5.81
C GLU A 44 -14.03 -37.04 6.52
N THR A 45 -13.54 -36.06 5.75
CA THR A 45 -13.07 -34.77 6.28
C THR A 45 -14.21 -33.98 6.93
N LEU A 46 -15.37 -33.92 6.27
CA LEU A 46 -16.56 -33.24 6.79
C LEU A 46 -17.09 -33.90 8.06
N GLU A 47 -17.22 -35.23 8.08
CA GLU A 47 -17.68 -35.99 9.25
C GLU A 47 -16.74 -35.82 10.44
N ARG A 48 -15.42 -35.94 10.21
CA ARG A 48 -14.40 -35.71 11.24
C ARG A 48 -14.48 -34.30 11.83
N THR A 49 -14.58 -33.29 10.97
CA THR A 49 -14.64 -31.89 11.40
C THR A 49 -15.92 -31.60 12.18
N THR A 50 -17.05 -32.18 11.76
CA THR A 50 -18.31 -32.12 12.50
C THR A 50 -18.13 -32.61 13.94
N GLY A 51 -17.52 -33.77 14.12
CA GLY A 51 -17.28 -34.35 15.45
C GLY A 51 -16.34 -33.51 16.32
N LEU A 52 -15.26 -32.96 15.74
CA LEU A 52 -14.30 -32.11 16.46
C LEU A 52 -14.94 -30.85 17.04
N HIS A 53 -15.98 -30.34 16.40
CA HIS A 53 -16.73 -29.16 16.85
C HIS A 53 -18.02 -29.52 17.62
N ALA A 54 -18.10 -30.73 18.19
CA ALA A 54 -19.23 -31.22 18.96
C ALA A 54 -20.58 -31.19 18.20
N GLY A 55 -20.53 -31.36 16.87
CA GLY A 55 -21.69 -31.60 16.04
C GLY A 55 -22.01 -33.08 15.91
N ARG A 56 -23.26 -33.37 15.56
CA ARG A 56 -23.72 -34.71 15.20
C ARG A 56 -24.09 -34.73 13.72
N VAL A 57 -23.44 -35.61 12.95
CA VAL A 57 -23.88 -35.91 11.59
C VAL A 57 -25.21 -36.64 11.68
N VAL A 58 -26.26 -36.08 11.06
CA VAL A 58 -27.60 -36.66 11.05
C VAL A 58 -27.70 -37.70 9.94
N LYS A 59 -27.28 -37.32 8.71
CA LYS A 59 -27.22 -38.22 7.56
C LYS A 59 -26.34 -37.65 6.45
N THR A 60 -25.92 -38.55 5.56
CA THR A 60 -25.28 -38.23 4.28
C THR A 60 -26.27 -38.47 3.13
N MET A 61 -26.22 -37.64 2.10
CA MET A 61 -27.18 -37.62 0.99
C MET A 61 -26.44 -37.79 -0.35
N GLY A 62 -25.57 -38.81 -0.44
CA GLY A 62 -24.69 -38.99 -1.59
C GLY A 62 -23.49 -38.07 -1.51
N ASP A 63 -23.58 -36.91 -2.17
CA ASP A 63 -22.55 -35.86 -2.23
C ASP A 63 -22.75 -34.72 -1.22
N GLY A 64 -23.82 -34.80 -0.41
CA GLY A 64 -24.11 -33.85 0.65
C GLY A 64 -24.12 -34.43 2.07
N LEU A 65 -24.01 -33.55 3.05
CA LEU A 65 -23.98 -33.85 4.48
C LEU A 65 -24.93 -32.93 5.26
N LEU A 66 -25.77 -33.53 6.11
CA LEU A 66 -26.61 -32.82 7.08
C LEU A 66 -26.10 -33.06 8.49
N ALA A 67 -25.79 -31.98 9.21
CA ALA A 67 -25.35 -32.03 10.60
C ALA A 67 -26.15 -31.09 11.51
N GLU A 68 -26.27 -31.49 12.76
CA GLU A 68 -26.95 -30.76 13.84
C GLU A 68 -25.94 -30.42 14.94
N PHE A 69 -26.03 -29.20 15.46
CA PHE A 69 -25.21 -28.71 16.56
C PHE A 69 -26.09 -28.12 17.66
N GLY A 70 -25.72 -28.37 18.91
CA GLY A 70 -26.34 -27.73 20.08
C GLY A 70 -25.96 -26.26 20.25
N SER A 71 -24.99 -25.77 19.47
CA SER A 71 -24.51 -24.39 19.49
C SER A 71 -24.26 -23.90 18.06
N VAL A 72 -24.78 -22.73 17.73
CA VAL A 72 -24.54 -22.10 16.43
C VAL A 72 -23.09 -21.63 16.27
N VAL A 73 -22.44 -21.22 17.36
CA VAL A 73 -20.99 -20.92 17.36
C VAL A 73 -20.19 -22.14 16.92
N SER A 74 -20.54 -23.33 17.44
CA SER A 74 -19.93 -24.59 17.02
C SER A 74 -20.22 -24.92 15.56
N ALA A 75 -21.46 -24.73 15.11
CA ALA A 75 -21.85 -24.98 13.72
C ALA A 75 -21.07 -24.10 12.73
N VAL A 76 -20.96 -22.80 13.00
CA VAL A 76 -20.27 -21.87 12.11
C VAL A 76 -18.74 -22.08 12.15
N SER A 77 -18.19 -22.38 13.33
CA SER A 77 -16.77 -22.74 13.45
C SER A 77 -16.45 -24.03 12.69
N ALA A 78 -17.34 -25.03 12.77
CA ALA A 78 -17.22 -26.27 12.01
C ALA A 78 -17.27 -26.00 10.51
N ALA A 79 -18.22 -25.18 10.04
CA ALA A 79 -18.31 -24.77 8.63
C ALA A 79 -17.03 -24.10 8.14
N ALA A 80 -16.44 -23.21 8.95
CA ALA A 80 -15.17 -22.56 8.64
C ALA A 80 -14.03 -23.59 8.49
N ALA A 81 -13.90 -24.46 9.49
CA ALA A 81 -12.86 -25.51 9.53
C ALA A 81 -13.03 -26.53 8.39
N MET A 82 -14.27 -26.87 8.04
CA MET A 82 -14.58 -27.75 6.91
C MET A 82 -14.06 -27.17 5.60
N GLN A 83 -14.36 -25.89 5.32
CA GLN A 83 -13.88 -25.24 4.11
C GLN A 83 -12.34 -25.14 4.07
N ALA A 84 -11.71 -24.81 5.19
CA ALA A 84 -10.25 -24.76 5.29
C ALA A 84 -9.60 -26.14 5.02
N ALA A 85 -10.13 -27.20 5.64
CA ALA A 85 -9.63 -28.56 5.45
C ALA A 85 -9.83 -29.08 4.02
N LEU A 86 -10.99 -28.78 3.42
CA LEU A 86 -11.26 -29.10 2.02
C LEU A 86 -10.36 -28.31 1.05
N ALA A 87 -10.05 -27.06 1.35
CA ALA A 87 -9.13 -26.24 0.56
C ALA A 87 -7.68 -26.74 0.64
N GLU A 88 -7.20 -27.17 1.81
CA GLU A 88 -5.90 -27.85 1.95
C GLU A 88 -5.87 -29.11 1.10
N ARG A 89 -6.88 -29.98 1.25
CA ARG A 89 -6.98 -31.21 0.46
C ARG A 89 -6.98 -30.96 -1.06
N ASN A 90 -7.67 -29.91 -1.51
CA ASN A 90 -7.74 -29.55 -2.92
C ASN A 90 -6.45 -28.93 -3.45
N ARG A 91 -5.60 -28.33 -2.60
CA ARG A 91 -4.27 -27.83 -3.00
C ARG A 91 -3.37 -28.96 -3.48
N ASP A 92 -3.41 -30.09 -2.80
CA ASP A 92 -2.58 -31.26 -3.10
C ASP A 92 -3.19 -32.20 -4.16
N ALA A 93 -4.48 -32.06 -4.46
CA ALA A 93 -5.17 -32.88 -5.45
C ALA A 93 -4.91 -32.39 -6.88
N ALA A 94 -4.71 -33.34 -7.81
CA ALA A 94 -4.71 -33.08 -9.25
C ALA A 94 -6.03 -32.45 -9.69
N GLU A 95 -6.03 -31.72 -10.81
CA GLU A 95 -7.17 -30.89 -11.26
C GLU A 95 -8.50 -31.67 -11.38
N GLY A 96 -8.44 -32.96 -11.72
CA GLY A 96 -9.58 -33.88 -11.77
C GLY A 96 -9.94 -34.56 -10.44
N GLY A 97 -9.36 -34.18 -9.30
CA GLY A 97 -9.70 -34.70 -7.96
C GLY A 97 -10.10 -33.62 -6.96
N ARG A 98 -10.21 -32.36 -7.43
CA ARG A 98 -10.61 -31.20 -6.64
C ARG A 98 -12.13 -31.11 -6.59
N LEU A 99 -12.69 -31.19 -5.39
CA LEU A 99 -14.13 -31.05 -5.15
C LEU A 99 -14.38 -29.88 -4.20
N GLN A 100 -15.15 -28.90 -4.67
CA GLN A 100 -15.56 -27.77 -3.84
C GLN A 100 -16.92 -28.06 -3.21
N PHE A 101 -17.14 -27.57 -2.00
CA PHE A 101 -18.40 -27.71 -1.29
C PHE A 101 -19.04 -26.36 -1.04
N ARG A 102 -20.37 -26.33 -1.05
CA ARG A 102 -21.18 -25.22 -0.56
C ARG A 102 -21.69 -25.58 0.82
N ILE A 103 -21.75 -24.59 1.72
CA ILE A 103 -22.24 -24.82 3.08
C ILE A 103 -23.28 -23.76 3.46
N GLY A 104 -24.37 -24.19 4.09
CA GLY A 104 -25.43 -23.34 4.63
C GLY A 104 -25.66 -23.60 6.11
N VAL A 105 -25.70 -22.55 6.94
CA VAL A 105 -25.96 -22.67 8.38
C VAL A 105 -27.18 -21.85 8.80
N HIS A 106 -28.11 -22.47 9.52
CA HIS A 106 -29.30 -21.80 10.04
C HIS A 106 -29.65 -22.26 11.45
N VAL A 107 -30.22 -21.36 12.25
CA VAL A 107 -30.80 -21.67 13.56
C VAL A 107 -32.32 -21.63 13.44
N GLY A 108 -32.95 -22.78 13.62
CA GLY A 108 -34.39 -22.90 13.45
C GLY A 108 -34.98 -24.11 14.19
N ASP A 109 -36.30 -24.15 14.25
CA ASP A 109 -37.01 -25.26 14.88
C ASP A 109 -36.92 -26.50 14.01
N VAL A 110 -36.60 -27.62 14.65
CA VAL A 110 -36.57 -28.95 14.04
C VAL A 110 -37.47 -29.90 14.80
N MET A 111 -38.11 -30.82 14.07
CA MET A 111 -38.83 -31.97 14.62
C MET A 111 -37.92 -33.18 14.51
N VAL A 112 -37.67 -33.83 15.64
CA VAL A 112 -36.88 -35.07 15.69
C VAL A 112 -37.77 -36.23 15.27
N ALA A 113 -37.35 -36.99 14.26
CA ALA A 113 -38.04 -38.18 13.78
C ALA A 113 -37.05 -39.36 13.81
N GLY A 114 -37.01 -40.07 14.95
CA GLY A 114 -35.99 -41.09 15.20
C GLY A 114 -34.59 -40.47 15.30
N GLU A 115 -33.69 -40.88 14.42
CA GLU A 115 -32.34 -40.30 14.31
C GLU A 115 -32.26 -39.12 13.33
N ASP A 116 -33.32 -38.83 12.58
CA ASP A 116 -33.37 -37.76 11.57
C ASP A 116 -33.99 -36.46 12.13
N ILE A 117 -33.75 -35.34 11.42
CA ILE A 117 -34.38 -34.04 11.71
C ILE A 117 -35.11 -33.50 10.49
N LEU A 118 -36.34 -33.03 10.71
CA LEU A 118 -37.19 -32.48 9.66
C LEU A 118 -37.77 -31.13 10.10
N GLY A 119 -37.98 -30.21 9.17
CA GLY A 119 -38.65 -28.95 9.46
C GLY A 119 -38.22 -27.79 8.59
N GLU A 120 -38.81 -26.62 8.88
CA GLU A 120 -38.51 -25.37 8.19
C GLU A 120 -37.04 -24.96 8.39
N GLY A 121 -36.45 -25.25 9.55
CA GLY A 121 -35.05 -24.98 9.82
C GLY A 121 -34.11 -25.71 8.85
N VAL A 122 -34.36 -27.01 8.63
CA VAL A 122 -33.56 -27.87 7.72
C VAL A 122 -33.70 -27.39 6.28
N ASN A 123 -34.92 -27.07 5.87
CA ASN A 123 -35.19 -26.54 4.53
C ASN A 123 -34.47 -25.21 4.31
N THR A 124 -34.43 -24.33 5.31
CA THR A 124 -33.76 -23.03 5.21
C THR A 124 -32.25 -23.20 5.11
N ALA A 125 -31.63 -24.08 5.91
CA ALA A 125 -30.20 -24.39 5.81
C ALA A 125 -29.83 -24.93 4.43
N ALA A 126 -30.62 -25.86 3.87
CA ALA A 126 -30.41 -26.38 2.52
C ALA A 126 -30.55 -25.30 1.43
N ARG A 127 -31.39 -24.27 1.64
CA ARG A 127 -31.50 -23.16 0.68
C ARG A 127 -30.34 -22.18 0.77
N LEU A 128 -29.79 -21.98 1.96
CA LEU A 128 -28.57 -21.19 2.14
C LEU A 128 -27.38 -21.88 1.49
N GLU A 129 -27.25 -23.19 1.68
CA GLU A 129 -26.23 -24.02 1.01
C GLU A 129 -26.34 -23.87 -0.51
N ALA A 130 -27.52 -24.14 -1.08
CA ALA A 130 -27.70 -24.10 -2.53
C ALA A 130 -27.42 -22.70 -3.13
N ALA A 131 -27.62 -21.64 -2.35
CA ALA A 131 -27.34 -20.25 -2.74
C ALA A 131 -25.89 -19.82 -2.51
N ALA A 132 -25.09 -20.59 -1.78
CA ALA A 132 -23.69 -20.28 -1.54
C ALA A 132 -22.86 -20.43 -2.83
N GLU A 133 -21.81 -19.62 -2.93
CA GLU A 133 -20.79 -19.80 -3.96
C GLU A 133 -19.96 -21.07 -3.65
N PRO A 134 -19.36 -21.73 -4.66
CA PRO A 134 -18.45 -22.86 -4.44
C PRO A 134 -17.32 -22.50 -3.46
N GLY A 135 -17.13 -23.29 -2.40
CA GLY A 135 -16.19 -22.99 -1.31
C GLY A 135 -16.72 -21.98 -0.28
N GLY A 136 -17.94 -21.49 -0.46
CA GLY A 136 -18.59 -20.51 0.41
C GLY A 136 -19.38 -21.13 1.56
N VAL A 137 -19.59 -20.31 2.59
CA VAL A 137 -20.47 -20.62 3.73
C VAL A 137 -21.45 -19.46 3.86
N LEU A 138 -22.76 -19.74 3.73
CA LEU A 138 -23.82 -18.77 3.97
C LEU A 138 -24.57 -19.07 5.26
N ILE A 139 -24.84 -18.04 6.06
CA ILE A 139 -25.58 -18.17 7.30
C ILE A 139 -26.76 -17.19 7.35
N SER A 140 -27.87 -17.61 7.95
CA SER A 140 -29.01 -16.72 8.15
C SER A 140 -28.70 -15.62 9.17
N ALA A 141 -29.42 -14.49 9.11
CA ALA A 141 -29.30 -13.42 10.11
C ALA A 141 -29.44 -13.88 11.56
N ARG A 142 -30.39 -14.77 11.85
CA ARG A 142 -30.55 -15.33 13.19
C ARG A 142 -29.31 -16.10 13.67
N ALA A 143 -28.65 -16.81 12.76
CA ALA A 143 -27.39 -17.49 13.08
C ALA A 143 -26.25 -16.47 13.27
N PHE A 144 -26.20 -15.43 12.44
CA PHE A 144 -25.21 -14.36 12.51
C PHE A 144 -25.29 -13.59 13.83
N GLU A 145 -26.48 -13.15 14.24
CA GLU A 145 -26.72 -12.40 15.49
C GLU A 145 -26.21 -13.17 16.73
N ASP A 146 -26.29 -14.50 16.70
CA ASP A 146 -25.85 -15.34 17.81
C ASP A 146 -24.33 -15.65 17.78
N VAL A 147 -23.64 -15.44 16.65
CA VAL A 147 -22.18 -15.69 16.51
C VAL A 147 -21.33 -14.43 16.39
N GLU A 148 -21.91 -13.29 16.03
CA GLU A 148 -21.20 -12.01 15.89
C GLU A 148 -20.46 -11.66 17.19
N GLY A 149 -19.16 -11.41 17.09
CA GLY A 149 -18.29 -11.12 18.23
C GLY A 149 -17.92 -12.32 19.11
N LYS A 150 -18.37 -13.54 18.78
CA LYS A 150 -18.03 -14.78 19.51
C LYS A 150 -17.07 -15.70 18.76
N ILE A 151 -16.88 -15.47 17.47
CA ILE A 151 -15.91 -16.18 16.65
C ILE A 151 -15.04 -15.17 15.90
N ASP A 152 -13.77 -15.52 15.71
CA ASP A 152 -12.77 -14.68 15.02
C ASP A 152 -12.79 -14.93 13.51
N PHE A 153 -13.97 -14.78 12.91
CA PHE A 153 -14.14 -14.87 11.46
C PHE A 153 -14.93 -13.64 10.95
N PRO A 154 -14.52 -13.02 9.84
CA PRO A 154 -15.28 -11.94 9.25
C PRO A 154 -16.55 -12.46 8.57
N PHE A 155 -17.57 -11.61 8.52
CA PHE A 155 -18.82 -11.87 7.82
C PHE A 155 -19.13 -10.71 6.88
N ALA A 156 -19.50 -11.04 5.64
CA ALA A 156 -20.03 -10.10 4.68
C ALA A 156 -21.55 -10.18 4.65
N ASP A 157 -22.23 -9.07 4.95
CA ASP A 157 -23.68 -8.95 4.79
C ASP A 157 -24.06 -8.99 3.30
N ARG A 158 -24.91 -9.95 2.92
CA ARG A 158 -25.37 -10.18 1.54
C ARG A 158 -26.77 -9.66 1.28
N GLY A 159 -27.35 -8.92 2.22
CA GLY A 159 -28.66 -8.32 2.02
C GLY A 159 -29.81 -9.31 2.22
N GLU A 160 -31.03 -8.84 1.90
CA GLU A 160 -32.21 -9.70 1.88
C GLU A 160 -32.27 -10.48 0.56
N VAL A 161 -32.23 -11.80 0.66
CA VAL A 161 -32.25 -12.71 -0.49
C VAL A 161 -33.55 -13.52 -0.45
N LEU A 162 -34.33 -13.46 -1.53
CA LEU A 162 -35.49 -14.33 -1.70
C LEU A 162 -35.02 -15.71 -2.18
N LEU A 163 -34.74 -16.60 -1.24
CA LEU A 163 -34.32 -17.96 -1.54
C LEU A 163 -35.47 -18.76 -2.17
N LYS A 164 -35.13 -19.62 -3.13
CA LYS A 164 -36.11 -20.41 -3.90
C LYS A 164 -37.04 -21.20 -2.97
N GLY A 165 -38.34 -20.88 -3.02
CA GLY A 165 -39.40 -21.56 -2.26
C GLY A 165 -39.70 -20.97 -0.89
N LEU A 166 -38.96 -19.96 -0.42
CA LEU A 166 -39.35 -19.16 0.74
C LEU A 166 -40.35 -18.08 0.32
N ARG A 167 -41.36 -17.83 1.16
CA ARG A 167 -42.40 -16.80 0.92
C ARG A 167 -41.92 -15.39 1.24
N LYS A 168 -40.87 -15.26 2.06
CA LYS A 168 -40.30 -13.99 2.50
C LYS A 168 -38.80 -13.97 2.22
N PRO A 169 -38.22 -12.81 1.87
CA PRO A 169 -36.77 -12.64 1.81
C PRO A 169 -36.14 -12.95 3.17
N LEU A 170 -34.98 -13.61 3.14
CA LEU A 170 -34.17 -13.90 4.32
C LEU A 170 -32.89 -13.06 4.23
N ARG A 171 -32.52 -12.36 5.30
CA ARG A 171 -31.22 -11.69 5.36
C ARG A 171 -30.12 -12.73 5.57
N VAL A 172 -29.08 -12.67 4.74
CA VAL A 172 -28.01 -13.68 4.68
C VAL A 172 -26.65 -13.02 4.86
N TYR A 173 -25.76 -13.70 5.56
CA TYR A 173 -24.37 -13.31 5.76
C TYR A 173 -23.46 -14.40 5.19
N ALA A 174 -22.43 -14.00 4.46
CA ALA A 174 -21.39 -14.92 4.00
C ALA A 174 -20.25 -14.91 5.02
N LEU A 175 -19.86 -16.08 5.50
CA LEU A 175 -18.66 -16.22 6.32
C LEU A 175 -17.43 -16.16 5.41
N GLU A 176 -16.52 -15.25 5.71
CA GLU A 176 -15.26 -15.07 4.97
C GLU A 176 -14.25 -16.10 5.48
N THR A 177 -14.24 -17.29 4.89
CA THR A 177 -13.28 -18.36 5.22
C THR A 177 -11.99 -18.22 4.42
N GLU A 178 -10.85 -18.62 4.97
CA GLU A 178 -9.56 -18.64 4.24
C GLU A 178 -9.64 -19.41 2.90
N ALA A 179 -10.57 -20.36 2.77
CA ALA A 179 -10.87 -21.09 1.54
C ALA A 179 -11.69 -20.28 0.50
N ALA A 180 -12.63 -19.45 0.94
CA ALA A 180 -13.27 -18.42 0.09
C ALA A 180 -12.28 -17.28 -0.24
N VAL A 181 -11.23 -17.16 0.56
CA VAL A 181 -10.08 -16.25 0.44
C VAL A 181 -8.93 -16.93 -0.31
N SER A 182 -9.12 -18.14 -0.89
CA SER A 182 -8.30 -18.63 -2.02
C SER A 182 -8.64 -17.93 -3.34
N ALA A 183 -9.37 -16.82 -3.28
CA ALA A 183 -9.32 -15.74 -4.25
C ALA A 183 -8.68 -14.46 -3.66
N VAL A 184 -7.87 -14.55 -2.58
CA VAL A 184 -6.95 -13.47 -2.23
C VAL A 184 -5.80 -13.51 -3.22
N PRO A 185 -5.62 -12.42 -3.99
CA PRO A 185 -4.47 -12.30 -4.85
C PRO A 185 -3.21 -12.41 -3.97
N ALA A 186 -2.17 -13.05 -4.51
CA ALA A 186 -0.86 -13.10 -3.88
C ALA A 186 -0.52 -11.72 -3.28
N PRO A 187 0.00 -11.62 -2.04
CA PRO A 187 0.36 -10.35 -1.43
C PRO A 187 1.10 -9.48 -2.45
N THR A 188 0.54 -8.30 -2.71
CA THR A 188 1.10 -7.36 -3.68
C THR A 188 2.48 -6.95 -3.20
N LEU A 189 3.44 -6.87 -4.12
CA LEU A 189 4.80 -6.45 -3.80
C LEU A 189 4.77 -5.10 -3.05
N PRO A 190 5.51 -4.97 -1.94
CA PRO A 190 5.71 -3.69 -1.28
C PRO A 190 6.26 -2.63 -2.24
N ASP A 191 5.97 -1.37 -1.98
CA ASP A 191 6.49 -0.22 -2.75
C ASP A 191 8.01 -0.07 -2.64
N LYS A 192 8.61 -0.75 -1.66
CA LYS A 192 10.06 -0.88 -1.49
C LYS A 192 10.52 -2.20 -2.09
N PRO A 193 11.74 -2.27 -2.67
CA PRO A 193 12.41 -3.54 -2.95
C PRO A 193 12.20 -4.52 -1.80
N SER A 194 11.81 -5.75 -2.08
CA SER A 194 11.42 -6.71 -1.04
C SER A 194 12.16 -8.04 -1.17
N VAL A 195 12.63 -8.60 -0.06
CA VAL A 195 13.43 -9.83 -0.05
C VAL A 195 13.03 -10.79 1.08
N ALA A 196 12.99 -12.08 0.77
CA ALA A 196 12.92 -13.16 1.75
C ALA A 196 14.26 -13.90 1.80
N VAL A 197 14.73 -14.24 3.01
CA VAL A 197 15.91 -15.09 3.20
C VAL A 197 15.45 -16.45 3.69
N LEU A 198 15.67 -17.47 2.87
CA LEU A 198 15.40 -18.84 3.23
C LEU A 198 16.49 -19.36 4.18
N PRO A 199 16.16 -20.30 5.08
CA PRO A 199 17.15 -20.98 5.91
C PRO A 199 18.27 -21.56 5.06
N PHE A 200 19.52 -21.23 5.40
CA PHE A 200 20.68 -21.78 4.70
C PHE A 200 20.79 -23.27 5.00
N ASP A 201 20.96 -24.08 3.96
CA ASP A 201 21.13 -25.52 4.11
C ASP A 201 22.49 -25.84 4.73
N ASN A 202 22.49 -26.63 5.80
CA ASN A 202 23.72 -27.20 6.32
C ASN A 202 24.15 -28.40 5.45
N MET A 203 25.18 -28.21 4.64
CA MET A 203 25.78 -29.23 3.77
C MET A 203 27.00 -29.90 4.41
N SER A 204 27.13 -29.80 5.74
CA SER A 204 28.15 -30.45 6.57
C SER A 204 27.59 -31.73 7.20
N SER A 205 28.45 -32.66 7.59
CA SER A 205 28.04 -33.93 8.22
C SER A 205 27.74 -33.82 9.73
N ASP A 206 27.74 -32.61 10.28
CA ASP A 206 27.69 -32.33 11.71
C ASP A 206 26.45 -31.46 12.05
N PRO A 207 25.47 -32.01 12.80
CA PRO A 207 24.24 -31.32 13.18
C PRO A 207 24.45 -30.12 14.12
N GLU A 208 25.55 -30.03 14.85
CA GLU A 208 25.81 -28.86 15.71
C GLU A 208 26.03 -27.56 14.90
N GLN A 209 26.25 -27.70 13.59
CA GLN A 209 26.46 -26.58 12.66
C GLN A 209 25.16 -26.09 12.03
N GLU A 210 24.03 -26.75 12.33
CA GLU A 210 22.69 -26.31 11.95
C GLU A 210 22.37 -24.95 12.60
N PHE A 211 22.74 -24.79 13.87
CA PHE A 211 22.60 -23.53 14.60
C PHE A 211 23.45 -22.41 14.00
N PHE A 212 24.60 -22.75 13.40
CA PHE A 212 25.42 -21.78 12.70
C PHE A 212 24.76 -21.34 11.38
N ALA A 213 24.18 -22.27 10.61
CA ALA A 213 23.45 -21.92 9.39
C ALA A 213 22.19 -21.09 9.69
N ASP A 214 21.47 -21.42 10.77
CA ASP A 214 20.30 -20.67 11.25
C ASP A 214 20.69 -19.29 11.80
N GLY A 215 21.76 -19.20 12.58
CA GLY A 215 22.29 -17.95 13.11
C GLY A 215 22.83 -17.04 11.99
N LEU A 216 23.52 -17.62 11.01
CA LEU A 216 23.96 -16.91 9.81
C LEU A 216 22.76 -16.38 9.01
N THR A 217 21.70 -17.19 8.89
CA THR A 217 20.44 -16.76 8.23
C THR A 217 19.81 -15.59 8.99
N GLU A 218 19.72 -15.67 10.31
CA GLU A 218 19.15 -14.64 11.18
C GLU A 218 19.95 -13.34 11.17
N ASP A 219 21.28 -13.42 11.15
CA ASP A 219 22.15 -12.25 11.04
C ASP A 219 22.08 -11.61 9.66
N ILE A 220 21.93 -12.41 8.59
CA ILE A 220 21.70 -11.89 7.24
C ILE A 220 20.34 -11.18 7.19
N ILE A 221 19.27 -11.76 7.76
CA ILE A 221 17.95 -11.11 7.85
C ILE A 221 18.07 -9.80 8.62
N THR A 222 18.72 -9.82 9.78
CA THR A 222 18.91 -8.64 10.64
C THR A 222 19.72 -7.56 9.94
N GLY A 223 20.82 -7.94 9.29
CA GLY A 223 21.67 -7.04 8.53
C GLY A 223 20.97 -6.43 7.31
N LEU A 224 20.15 -7.19 6.58
CA LEU A 224 19.32 -6.67 5.49
C LEU A 224 18.16 -5.80 6.00
N ALA A 225 17.51 -6.18 7.10
CA ALA A 225 16.39 -5.43 7.69
C ALA A 225 16.81 -4.06 8.22
N SER A 226 18.11 -3.89 8.52
CA SER A 226 18.69 -2.58 8.86
C SER A 226 18.73 -1.59 7.69
N MET A 227 18.48 -2.05 6.44
CA MET A 227 18.45 -1.22 5.24
C MET A 227 17.06 -0.60 5.04
N PRO A 228 16.88 0.72 5.26
CA PRO A 228 15.53 1.30 5.33
C PRO A 228 14.73 1.28 4.02
N TRP A 229 15.43 1.08 2.91
CA TRP A 229 14.88 1.02 1.57
C TRP A 229 14.47 -0.38 1.12
N LEU A 230 14.73 -1.40 1.93
CA LEU A 230 14.51 -2.80 1.63
C LEU A 230 13.47 -3.36 2.61
N PHE A 231 12.39 -3.93 2.10
CA PHE A 231 11.41 -4.66 2.89
C PHE A 231 11.87 -6.10 3.07
N VAL A 232 12.21 -6.50 4.29
CA VAL A 232 12.72 -7.84 4.58
C VAL A 232 11.66 -8.66 5.32
N ILE A 233 11.39 -9.86 4.82
CA ILE A 233 10.49 -10.79 5.49
C ILE A 233 11.15 -11.34 6.74
N ALA A 234 10.42 -11.29 7.86
CA ALA A 234 10.88 -11.78 9.14
C ALA A 234 11.12 -13.30 9.13
N ARG A 235 12.08 -13.73 9.94
CA ARG A 235 12.53 -15.11 10.11
C ARG A 235 11.40 -16.14 10.22
N ASN A 236 10.39 -15.88 11.05
CA ASN A 236 9.32 -16.85 11.32
C ASN A 236 8.49 -17.18 10.06
N SER A 237 8.43 -16.28 9.08
CA SER A 237 7.69 -16.46 7.84
C SER A 237 8.48 -17.23 6.77
N THR A 238 9.81 -17.29 6.87
CA THR A 238 10.66 -18.02 5.91
C THR A 238 11.10 -19.39 6.43
N PHE A 239 11.16 -19.58 7.74
CA PHE A 239 11.61 -20.84 8.35
C PHE A 239 10.65 -22.02 8.15
N VAL A 240 9.39 -21.77 7.75
CA VAL A 240 8.44 -22.82 7.34
C VAL A 240 8.91 -23.58 6.09
N TYR A 241 9.78 -22.97 5.28
CA TYR A 241 10.33 -23.59 4.07
C TYR A 241 11.61 -24.40 4.34
N LYS A 242 12.08 -24.49 5.60
CA LYS A 242 13.29 -25.21 5.98
C LYS A 242 13.22 -26.69 5.58
N GLY A 243 14.28 -27.20 4.96
CA GLY A 243 14.40 -28.61 4.59
C GLY A 243 13.42 -29.07 3.49
N THR A 244 12.73 -28.14 2.83
CA THR A 244 11.79 -28.42 1.75
C THR A 244 12.40 -27.95 0.43
N ALA A 245 12.31 -28.77 -0.62
CA ALA A 245 12.62 -28.31 -1.98
C ALA A 245 11.46 -27.44 -2.49
N VAL A 246 11.64 -26.12 -2.52
CA VAL A 246 10.57 -25.17 -2.85
C VAL A 246 10.94 -24.38 -4.10
N ASP A 247 9.97 -24.19 -5.01
CA ASP A 247 10.13 -23.24 -6.12
C ASP A 247 10.14 -21.81 -5.57
N VAL A 248 11.27 -21.12 -5.74
CA VAL A 248 11.46 -19.71 -5.36
C VAL A 248 10.42 -18.75 -5.93
N ARG A 249 9.80 -19.07 -7.08
CA ARG A 249 8.69 -18.26 -7.62
C ARG A 249 7.41 -18.42 -6.79
N LYS A 250 7.20 -19.60 -6.21
CA LYS A 250 6.12 -19.85 -5.26
C LYS A 250 6.37 -19.09 -3.97
N VAL A 251 7.60 -19.15 -3.42
CA VAL A 251 7.99 -18.36 -2.24
C VAL A 251 7.74 -16.87 -2.45
N GLY A 252 8.12 -16.33 -3.61
CA GLY A 252 7.86 -14.93 -3.97
C GLY A 252 6.39 -14.54 -3.95
N ARG A 253 5.51 -15.42 -4.42
CA ARG A 253 4.05 -15.20 -4.41
C ARG A 253 3.45 -15.38 -3.02
N ASP A 254 3.85 -16.43 -2.31
CA ASP A 254 3.33 -16.76 -0.99
C ASP A 254 3.67 -15.65 0.02
N LEU A 255 4.88 -15.08 -0.07
CA LEU A 255 5.38 -14.06 0.86
C LEU A 255 5.29 -12.63 0.32
N GLY A 256 4.95 -12.44 -0.95
CA GLY A 256 4.83 -11.11 -1.58
C GLY A 256 6.16 -10.39 -1.71
N VAL A 257 7.22 -11.11 -2.09
CA VAL A 257 8.57 -10.56 -2.23
C VAL A 257 9.09 -10.57 -3.65
N ALA A 258 9.89 -9.55 -3.98
CA ALA A 258 10.51 -9.37 -5.28
C ALA A 258 11.72 -10.29 -5.48
N TYR A 259 12.42 -10.61 -4.39
CA TYR A 259 13.66 -11.37 -4.40
C TYR A 259 13.65 -12.45 -3.32
N VAL A 260 14.34 -13.55 -3.60
CA VAL A 260 14.56 -14.63 -2.63
C VAL A 260 16.05 -14.92 -2.56
N LEU A 261 16.58 -14.99 -1.33
CA LEU A 261 17.94 -15.41 -1.03
C LEU A 261 17.90 -16.83 -0.46
N GLU A 262 18.65 -17.73 -1.08
CA GLU A 262 18.89 -19.08 -0.60
C GLU A 262 20.39 -19.39 -0.58
N GLY A 263 20.79 -20.41 0.16
CA GLY A 263 22.19 -20.76 0.25
C GLY A 263 22.46 -21.99 1.06
N SER A 264 23.74 -22.34 1.16
CA SER A 264 24.21 -23.46 1.96
C SER A 264 25.53 -23.13 2.64
N VAL A 265 25.73 -23.75 3.79
CA VAL A 265 26.96 -23.69 4.57
C VAL A 265 27.58 -25.07 4.61
N ARG A 266 28.86 -25.18 4.26
CA ARG A 266 29.64 -26.40 4.37
C ARG A 266 30.93 -26.11 5.11
N ARG A 267 31.17 -26.82 6.21
CA ARG A 267 32.44 -26.80 6.91
C ARG A 267 33.29 -28.00 6.52
N ALA A 268 34.59 -27.76 6.35
CA ALA A 268 35.61 -28.78 6.16
C ALA A 268 36.81 -28.44 7.04
N GLY A 269 36.90 -29.09 8.21
CA GLY A 269 37.95 -28.83 9.21
C GLY A 269 37.88 -27.40 9.75
N ASN A 270 38.97 -26.64 9.58
CA ASN A 270 39.09 -25.24 9.99
C ASN A 270 38.66 -24.24 8.89
N ARG A 271 38.04 -24.72 7.80
CA ARG A 271 37.53 -23.87 6.73
C ARG A 271 36.01 -23.97 6.62
N LEU A 272 35.38 -22.81 6.52
CA LEU A 272 33.96 -22.67 6.23
C LEU A 272 33.80 -22.27 4.76
N ARG A 273 32.82 -22.86 4.10
CA ARG A 273 32.41 -22.52 2.75
C ARG A 273 30.93 -22.18 2.77
N VAL A 274 30.61 -20.96 2.41
CA VAL A 274 29.23 -20.51 2.27
C VAL A 274 28.96 -20.29 0.80
N THR A 275 27.85 -20.81 0.31
CA THR A 275 27.34 -20.55 -1.04
C THR A 275 26.02 -19.84 -0.89
N GLY A 276 25.85 -18.71 -1.57
CA GLY A 276 24.59 -17.96 -1.58
C GLY A 276 24.15 -17.69 -3.00
N GLN A 277 22.84 -17.56 -3.21
CA GLN A 277 22.25 -17.20 -4.48
C GLN A 277 21.08 -16.24 -4.28
N LEU A 278 21.04 -15.20 -5.11
CA LEU A 278 19.95 -14.24 -5.14
C LEU A 278 19.14 -14.46 -6.41
N ILE A 279 17.83 -14.62 -6.24
CA ILE A 279 16.93 -14.99 -7.33
C ILE A 279 15.79 -13.96 -7.43
N ASP A 280 15.49 -13.52 -8.65
CA ASP A 280 14.29 -12.72 -8.95
C ASP A 280 13.06 -13.62 -8.85
N ALA A 281 12.17 -13.32 -7.90
CA ALA A 281 11.08 -14.22 -7.55
C ALA A 281 9.96 -14.26 -8.62
N ALA A 282 9.90 -13.27 -9.51
CA ALA A 282 8.91 -13.23 -10.60
C ALA A 282 9.34 -14.13 -11.78
N SER A 283 10.60 -14.06 -12.17
CA SER A 283 11.16 -14.75 -13.33
C SER A 283 11.88 -16.06 -12.98
N GLY A 284 12.29 -16.23 -11.72
CA GLY A 284 13.21 -17.29 -11.29
C GLY A 284 14.61 -17.15 -11.86
N LYS A 285 14.99 -15.97 -12.37
CA LYS A 285 16.33 -15.71 -12.90
C LYS A 285 17.29 -15.55 -11.73
N HIS A 286 18.39 -16.29 -11.75
CA HIS A 286 19.50 -16.09 -10.83
C HIS A 286 20.19 -14.76 -11.19
N LEU A 287 20.16 -13.82 -10.26
CA LEU A 287 20.80 -12.52 -10.39
C LEU A 287 22.26 -12.60 -9.95
N TRP A 288 22.51 -13.35 -8.87
CA TRP A 288 23.83 -13.57 -8.33
C TRP A 288 23.95 -14.97 -7.73
N ALA A 289 25.15 -15.53 -7.81
CA ALA A 289 25.54 -16.74 -7.12
C ALA A 289 27.04 -16.68 -6.84
N GLU A 290 27.44 -16.85 -5.60
CA GLU A 290 28.86 -16.86 -5.23
C GLU A 290 29.14 -17.85 -4.12
N ARG A 291 30.42 -18.14 -4.00
CA ARG A 291 30.98 -19.01 -2.97
C ARG A 291 32.08 -18.28 -2.22
N ILE A 292 31.93 -18.23 -0.91
CA ILE A 292 32.84 -17.58 0.03
C ILE A 292 33.52 -18.66 0.86
N ASP A 293 34.85 -18.63 0.90
CA ASP A 293 35.67 -19.52 1.73
C ASP A 293 36.32 -18.69 2.87
N GLY A 294 36.26 -19.17 4.11
CA GLY A 294 36.81 -18.49 5.30
C GLY A 294 37.42 -19.46 6.31
N ALA A 295 38.23 -18.95 7.27
CA ALA A 295 38.86 -19.74 8.34
C ALA A 295 38.09 -19.61 9.66
N LEU A 296 37.96 -20.70 10.43
CA LEU A 296 37.01 -20.87 11.53
C LEU A 296 37.46 -20.37 12.91
N GLU A 297 38.62 -19.70 12.99
CA GLU A 297 39.35 -19.46 14.24
C GLU A 297 38.69 -18.42 15.16
N ASP A 298 37.63 -17.75 14.72
CA ASP A 298 36.75 -16.95 15.56
C ASP A 298 35.35 -16.96 14.95
N VAL A 299 34.48 -17.86 15.42
CA VAL A 299 33.23 -18.24 14.74
C VAL A 299 32.25 -17.08 14.62
N PHE A 300 32.14 -16.22 15.63
CA PHE A 300 31.26 -15.05 15.63
C PHE A 300 31.81 -13.94 14.76
N ASP A 301 33.12 -13.68 14.87
CA ASP A 301 33.86 -12.78 13.99
C ASP A 301 33.77 -13.21 12.52
N LEU A 302 33.80 -14.53 12.27
CA LEU A 302 33.65 -15.11 10.94
C LEU A 302 32.20 -15.02 10.47
N GLN A 303 31.23 -15.28 11.33
CA GLN A 303 29.80 -15.10 11.05
C GLN A 303 29.55 -13.65 10.65
N ASP A 304 30.05 -12.67 11.40
CA ASP A 304 29.95 -11.25 11.05
C ASP A 304 30.67 -10.93 9.74
N LYS A 305 31.88 -11.47 9.52
CA LYS A 305 32.64 -11.26 8.26
C LYS A 305 31.95 -11.89 7.06
N VAL A 306 31.36 -13.07 7.21
CA VAL A 306 30.67 -13.83 6.15
C VAL A 306 29.31 -13.21 5.90
N THR A 307 28.51 -12.96 6.92
CA THR A 307 27.26 -12.19 6.84
C THR A 307 27.50 -10.85 6.17
N ALA A 308 28.50 -10.09 6.63
CA ALA A 308 28.84 -8.82 6.00
C ALA A 308 29.33 -9.01 4.55
N SER A 309 30.02 -10.11 4.21
CA SER A 309 30.41 -10.40 2.82
C SER A 309 29.21 -10.76 1.94
N VAL A 310 28.26 -11.55 2.45
CA VAL A 310 27.03 -11.94 1.76
C VAL A 310 26.12 -10.73 1.57
N ILE A 311 25.93 -9.91 2.61
CA ILE A 311 25.19 -8.63 2.52
C ILE A 311 25.88 -7.69 1.52
N ARG A 312 27.21 -7.57 1.58
CA ARG A 312 27.99 -6.74 0.63
C ARG A 312 27.86 -7.22 -0.80
N ALA A 313 27.68 -8.52 -1.03
CA ALA A 313 27.51 -9.07 -2.38
C ALA A 313 26.07 -8.94 -2.89
N ILE A 314 25.07 -9.14 -2.04
CA ILE A 314 23.66 -9.22 -2.44
C ILE A 314 22.98 -7.86 -2.54
N ALA A 315 23.26 -6.94 -1.61
CA ALA A 315 22.59 -5.64 -1.64
C ALA A 315 22.86 -4.90 -2.96
N PRO A 316 24.10 -4.79 -3.49
CA PRO A 316 24.35 -4.17 -4.78
C PRO A 316 23.66 -4.85 -5.97
N GLU A 317 23.41 -6.15 -5.90
CA GLU A 317 22.72 -6.91 -6.95
C GLU A 317 21.21 -6.68 -6.90
N ILE A 318 20.60 -6.61 -5.70
CA ILE A 318 19.20 -6.15 -5.54
C ILE A 318 19.09 -4.72 -6.02
N GLN A 319 20.03 -3.86 -5.64
CA GLN A 319 20.05 -2.48 -6.11
C GLN A 319 20.17 -2.45 -7.61
N THR A 320 21.11 -3.16 -8.23
CA THR A 320 21.32 -3.23 -9.69
C THR A 320 20.12 -3.82 -10.41
N ALA A 321 19.44 -4.80 -9.83
CA ALA A 321 18.24 -5.41 -10.38
C ALA A 321 17.00 -4.53 -10.19
N GLU A 322 16.90 -3.76 -9.11
CA GLU A 322 15.86 -2.74 -8.93
C GLU A 322 16.15 -1.58 -9.84
N ILE A 323 17.38 -1.06 -9.86
CA ILE A 323 17.97 -0.22 -10.91
C ILE A 323 17.55 -0.77 -12.28
N GLU A 324 17.78 -2.02 -12.68
CA GLU A 324 17.43 -2.61 -13.99
C GLU A 324 15.93 -2.81 -14.25
N ARG A 325 15.18 -3.32 -13.27
CA ARG A 325 13.71 -3.42 -13.23
C ARG A 325 13.10 -2.07 -13.39
N ALA A 326 13.75 -1.12 -12.78
CA ALA A 326 13.43 0.24 -12.90
C ALA A 326 14.06 0.74 -14.24
N ARG A 327 15.14 0.23 -14.84
CA ARG A 327 15.56 0.63 -16.24
C ARG A 327 14.46 0.26 -17.22
N ALA A 328 13.62 -0.71 -16.83
CA ALA A 328 12.31 -1.00 -17.38
C ALA A 328 11.09 -0.28 -16.70
N LYS A 329 11.26 0.40 -15.55
CA LYS A 329 10.36 1.20 -14.65
C LYS A 329 11.11 2.23 -13.65
N ARG A 330 11.89 3.31 -14.00
CA ARG A 330 13.18 3.82 -13.28
C ARG A 330 13.04 4.89 -12.11
N PRO A 331 14.08 5.23 -11.23
CA PRO A 331 14.26 5.14 -9.73
C PRO A 331 15.41 6.08 -9.09
N ASP A 332 16.10 5.67 -7.96
CA ASP A 332 17.58 5.68 -7.62
C ASP A 332 18.27 6.57 -6.52
N SER A 333 18.47 6.07 -5.26
CA SER A 333 19.78 5.96 -4.49
C SER A 333 19.59 5.69 -2.97
N LEU A 334 19.91 4.54 -2.36
CA LEU A 334 19.07 3.90 -1.31
C LEU A 334 19.05 4.32 0.21
N THR A 335 20.12 4.75 0.90
CA THR A 335 20.00 5.36 2.28
C THR A 335 19.62 6.82 2.17
N ALA A 336 20.24 7.46 1.20
CA ALA A 336 19.85 8.76 0.75
C ALA A 336 18.43 8.72 0.15
N TYR A 337 17.96 7.57 -0.35
CA TYR A 337 16.65 7.34 -0.97
C TYR A 337 15.67 7.18 0.15
N ASP A 338 16.01 6.46 1.20
CA ASP A 338 15.15 6.42 2.37
C ASP A 338 15.01 7.81 2.98
N HIS A 339 16.10 8.58 3.12
CA HIS A 339 16.03 9.97 3.51
C HIS A 339 15.30 10.86 2.49
N LEU A 340 15.42 10.59 1.19
CA LEU A 340 14.63 11.25 0.15
C LEU A 340 13.15 10.89 0.29
N LEU A 341 12.80 9.63 0.54
CA LEU A 341 11.44 9.13 0.73
C LEU A 341 10.84 9.73 1.99
N HIS A 342 11.59 9.82 3.09
CA HIS A 342 11.20 10.53 4.31
C HIS A 342 11.04 12.03 4.05
N GLY A 343 11.93 12.62 3.24
CA GLY A 343 11.84 14.02 2.80
C GLY A 343 10.56 14.28 2.01
N LEU A 344 10.28 13.46 1.01
CA LEU A 344 9.05 13.51 0.19
C LEU A 344 7.80 13.25 1.05
N ALA A 345 7.83 12.29 1.96
CA ALA A 345 6.73 12.03 2.90
C ALA A 345 6.50 13.19 3.89
N ALA A 346 7.55 13.92 4.28
CA ALA A 346 7.42 15.15 5.05
C ALA A 346 6.81 16.29 4.21
N LEU A 347 7.17 16.42 2.93
CA LEU A 347 6.57 17.39 2.01
C LEU A 347 5.08 17.13 1.75
N HIS A 348 4.66 15.87 1.62
CA HIS A 348 3.24 15.50 1.56
C HIS A 348 2.45 15.91 2.80
N ARG A 349 3.11 15.98 3.97
CA ARG A 349 2.52 16.45 5.23
C ARG A 349 2.73 17.95 5.46
N ALA A 350 3.18 18.71 4.45
CA ALA A 350 3.51 20.13 4.53
C ALA A 350 4.57 20.50 5.59
N LYS A 351 5.51 19.60 5.89
CA LYS A 351 6.58 19.78 6.89
C LYS A 351 7.94 20.04 6.22
N ASN A 352 8.12 21.23 5.67
CA ASN A 352 9.33 21.57 4.88
C ASN A 352 10.64 21.49 5.68
N ALA A 353 10.66 21.90 6.96
CA ALA A 353 11.87 21.80 7.79
C ALA A 353 12.30 20.35 8.04
N GLU A 354 11.34 19.43 8.27
CA GLU A 354 11.60 17.99 8.40
C GLU A 354 12.08 17.42 7.06
N ALA A 355 11.55 17.90 5.94
CA ALA A 355 11.99 17.51 4.62
C ALA A 355 13.44 17.91 4.35
N ILE A 356 13.80 19.17 4.61
CA ILE A 356 15.16 19.70 4.48
C ILE A 356 16.15 18.85 5.30
N ALA A 357 15.84 18.60 6.58
CA ALA A 357 16.72 17.83 7.44
C ALA A 357 16.91 16.38 6.96
N ASN A 358 15.91 15.78 6.33
CA ASN A 358 16.06 14.46 5.71
C ASN A 358 16.85 14.55 4.40
N LEU A 359 16.58 15.52 3.54
CA LEU A 359 17.28 15.68 2.26
C LEU A 359 18.76 16.06 2.43
N GLU A 360 19.09 16.83 3.45
CA GLU A 360 20.49 17.10 3.82
C GLU A 360 21.19 15.82 4.27
N ARG A 361 20.53 15.00 5.10
CA ARG A 361 21.05 13.66 5.44
C ARG A 361 21.18 12.75 4.21
N ALA A 362 20.29 12.89 3.22
CA ALA A 362 20.43 12.20 1.94
C ALA A 362 21.66 12.66 1.15
N ILE A 363 21.90 13.97 1.09
CA ILE A 363 23.03 14.57 0.38
C ILE A 363 24.35 14.30 1.12
N ASP A 364 24.36 14.31 2.45
CA ASP A 364 25.53 13.94 3.25
C ASP A 364 25.88 12.46 3.03
N ALA A 365 24.87 11.59 2.96
CA ALA A 365 25.04 10.17 2.66
C ALA A 365 25.47 9.91 1.21
N SER A 366 25.08 10.76 0.27
CA SER A 366 25.47 10.69 -1.13
C SER A 366 25.56 12.09 -1.75
N PRO A 367 26.75 12.73 -1.72
CA PRO A 367 26.92 14.14 -2.12
C PRO A 367 26.59 14.43 -3.58
N ASN A 368 26.58 13.41 -4.43
CA ASN A 368 26.20 13.47 -5.84
C ASN A 368 24.85 12.79 -6.09
N TYR A 369 23.97 12.71 -5.09
CA TYR A 369 22.64 12.18 -5.31
C TYR A 369 21.75 13.23 -5.97
N GLY A 370 21.71 13.20 -7.30
CA GLY A 370 20.97 14.16 -8.14
C GLY A 370 19.55 14.43 -7.64
N LYS A 371 18.75 13.38 -7.36
CA LYS A 371 17.37 13.54 -6.92
C LYS A 371 17.24 14.20 -5.54
N ALA A 372 18.08 13.84 -4.57
CA ALA A 372 18.07 14.51 -3.26
C ALA A 372 18.52 15.97 -3.35
N LEU A 373 19.54 16.27 -4.16
CA LEU A 373 19.97 17.64 -4.46
C LEU A 373 18.83 18.45 -5.10
N ALA A 374 18.10 17.87 -6.06
CA ALA A 374 17.00 18.53 -6.75
C ALA A 374 15.79 18.77 -5.83
N VAL A 375 15.37 17.78 -5.06
CA VAL A 375 14.26 17.96 -4.10
C VAL A 375 14.66 18.94 -2.99
N ARG A 376 15.93 18.98 -2.58
CA ARG A 376 16.46 19.98 -1.64
C ARG A 376 16.45 21.40 -2.21
N SER A 377 16.69 21.56 -3.51
CA SER A 377 16.58 22.86 -4.18
C SER A 377 15.13 23.34 -4.21
N TRP A 378 14.18 22.43 -4.43
CA TRP A 378 12.75 22.74 -4.36
C TRP A 378 12.33 23.19 -2.95
N CYS A 379 12.82 22.55 -1.89
CA CYS A 379 12.55 22.97 -0.50
C CYS A 379 12.87 24.45 -0.24
N SER A 380 13.89 25.02 -0.90
CA SER A 380 14.21 26.46 -0.80
C SER A 380 13.10 27.36 -1.33
N THR A 381 12.40 26.97 -2.41
CA THR A 381 11.24 27.72 -2.91
C THR A 381 10.07 27.69 -1.90
N LEU A 382 9.93 26.59 -1.16
CA LEU A 382 8.89 26.41 -0.15
C LEU A 382 9.17 27.18 1.14
N GLN A 383 10.45 27.38 1.50
CA GLN A 383 10.82 28.25 2.63
C GLN A 383 10.29 29.67 2.41
N PHE A 384 10.35 30.16 1.18
CA PHE A 384 9.75 31.46 0.83
C PHE A 384 8.21 31.37 0.69
N ALA A 385 7.71 30.49 -0.19
CA ALA A 385 6.29 30.46 -0.55
C ALA A 385 5.35 29.96 0.57
N TRP A 386 5.80 29.03 1.42
CA TRP A 386 5.00 28.48 2.52
C TRP A 386 5.34 29.16 3.84
N GLN A 387 6.63 29.23 4.19
CA GLN A 387 7.05 29.63 5.54
C GLN A 387 7.29 31.14 5.69
N GLY A 388 7.28 31.91 4.59
CA GLY A 388 7.50 33.36 4.65
C GLY A 388 8.89 33.72 5.20
N GLU A 389 9.92 32.93 4.86
CA GLU A 389 11.30 33.18 5.24
C GLU A 389 11.76 34.55 4.73
N THR A 390 12.36 35.33 5.63
CA THR A 390 12.67 36.75 5.44
C THR A 390 14.00 36.95 4.71
N ASN A 391 14.95 36.02 4.86
CA ASN A 391 16.25 36.09 4.19
C ASN A 391 16.24 35.36 2.83
N TYR A 392 15.56 35.95 1.84
CA TYR A 392 15.42 35.40 0.50
C TYR A 392 16.75 35.23 -0.22
N GLU A 393 17.67 36.21 -0.18
CA GLU A 393 18.93 36.11 -0.94
C GLU A 393 19.76 34.91 -0.50
N ARG A 394 19.78 34.61 0.81
CA ARG A 394 20.40 33.38 1.33
C ARG A 394 19.73 32.13 0.78
N VAL A 395 18.40 32.05 0.87
CA VAL A 395 17.61 30.88 0.42
C VAL A 395 17.70 30.69 -1.09
N ARG A 396 17.68 31.78 -1.86
CA ARG A 396 17.86 31.82 -3.31
C ARG A 396 19.24 31.30 -3.68
N ALA A 397 20.30 31.84 -3.08
CA ALA A 397 21.67 31.39 -3.35
C ALA A 397 21.84 29.90 -3.06
N GLU A 398 21.29 29.43 -1.94
CA GLU A 398 21.32 28.03 -1.53
C GLU A 398 20.56 27.12 -2.50
N GLY A 399 19.31 27.47 -2.85
CA GLY A 399 18.49 26.71 -3.79
C GLY A 399 19.15 26.60 -5.17
N LEU A 400 19.72 27.70 -5.67
CA LEU A 400 20.41 27.71 -6.96
C LEU A 400 21.69 26.86 -6.97
N VAL A 401 22.42 26.78 -5.84
CA VAL A 401 23.58 25.89 -5.70
C VAL A 401 23.16 24.43 -5.78
N PHE A 402 22.11 24.03 -5.05
CA PHE A 402 21.62 22.66 -5.08
C PHE A 402 21.04 22.27 -6.45
N ALA A 403 20.30 23.17 -7.11
CA ALA A 403 19.75 22.92 -8.44
C ALA A 403 20.86 22.66 -9.48
N ARG A 404 21.92 23.46 -9.49
CA ARG A 404 23.07 23.24 -10.41
C ARG A 404 23.80 21.94 -10.11
N ARG A 405 24.09 21.67 -8.84
CA ARG A 405 24.72 20.39 -8.43
C ARG A 405 23.87 19.19 -8.81
N ALA A 406 22.55 19.30 -8.71
CA ALA A 406 21.65 18.23 -9.11
C ALA A 406 21.76 17.92 -10.61
N LEU A 407 21.75 18.97 -11.44
CA LEU A 407 21.91 18.85 -12.89
C LEU A 407 23.29 18.30 -13.30
N GLU A 408 24.35 18.64 -12.56
CA GLU A 408 25.68 18.05 -12.76
C GLU A 408 25.73 16.56 -12.36
N ALA A 409 25.07 16.22 -11.26
CA ALA A 409 25.09 14.88 -10.68
C ALA A 409 24.24 13.86 -11.47
N ALA A 410 23.12 14.31 -12.05
CA ALA A 410 22.21 13.46 -12.82
C ALA A 410 21.68 14.23 -14.05
N PRO A 411 22.53 14.45 -15.06
CA PRO A 411 22.23 15.34 -16.19
C PRO A 411 21.14 14.81 -17.13
N THR A 412 20.73 13.56 -16.99
CA THR A 412 19.75 12.89 -17.86
C THR A 412 18.55 12.33 -17.11
N ASP A 413 18.35 12.72 -15.84
CA ASP A 413 17.24 12.24 -15.01
C ASP A 413 16.06 13.23 -15.10
N PRO A 414 14.90 12.81 -15.67
CA PRO A 414 13.73 13.67 -15.82
C PRO A 414 13.18 14.21 -14.49
N GLU A 415 13.27 13.45 -13.39
CA GLU A 415 12.82 13.96 -12.09
C GLU A 415 13.73 15.08 -11.60
N VAL A 416 15.03 14.95 -11.80
CA VAL A 416 16.02 15.99 -11.48
C VAL A 416 15.78 17.25 -12.31
N TRP A 417 15.53 17.11 -13.62
CA TRP A 417 15.15 18.23 -14.48
C TRP A 417 13.90 18.96 -14.00
N ALA A 418 12.87 18.22 -13.56
CA ALA A 418 11.65 18.82 -13.06
C ALA A 418 11.91 19.68 -11.80
N PHE A 419 12.56 19.12 -10.78
CA PHE A 419 12.81 19.84 -9.52
C PHE A 419 13.82 20.98 -9.67
N ALA A 420 14.93 20.76 -10.38
CA ALA A 420 15.96 21.77 -10.60
C ALA A 420 15.47 22.88 -11.54
N GLY A 421 14.80 22.53 -12.66
CA GLY A 421 14.23 23.47 -13.61
C GLY A 421 13.18 24.38 -12.98
N TYR A 422 12.30 23.82 -12.15
CA TYR A 422 11.35 24.61 -11.35
C TYR A 422 12.07 25.62 -10.44
N THR A 423 13.13 25.19 -9.76
CA THR A 423 13.91 26.05 -8.85
C THR A 423 14.60 27.19 -9.61
N LEU A 424 15.19 26.90 -10.78
CA LEU A 424 15.86 27.90 -11.63
C LEU A 424 14.88 28.95 -12.17
N SER A 425 13.69 28.52 -12.61
CA SER A 425 12.64 29.43 -13.10
C SER A 425 12.05 30.26 -11.96
N PHE A 426 11.75 29.63 -10.82
CA PHE A 426 11.18 30.31 -9.65
C PHE A 426 12.09 31.42 -9.13
N PHE A 427 13.39 31.21 -9.05
CA PHE A 427 14.35 32.25 -8.63
C PHE A 427 14.83 33.17 -9.77
N CYS A 428 14.15 33.10 -10.92
CA CYS A 428 14.38 33.91 -12.12
C CYS A 428 15.83 33.90 -12.61
N GLN A 429 16.51 32.77 -12.43
CA GLN A 429 17.87 32.59 -12.94
C GLN A 429 17.90 32.18 -14.40
N ASP A 430 16.96 31.31 -14.79
CA ASP A 430 16.70 30.91 -16.18
C ASP A 430 15.24 30.46 -16.32
N VAL A 431 14.35 31.43 -16.62
CA VAL A 431 12.90 31.19 -16.68
C VAL A 431 12.54 30.29 -17.87
N GLU A 432 13.03 30.61 -19.07
CA GLU A 432 12.71 29.83 -20.27
C GLU A 432 13.33 28.43 -20.22
N GLY A 433 14.61 28.32 -19.84
CA GLY A 433 15.30 27.03 -19.73
C GLY A 433 14.72 26.16 -18.61
N GLY A 434 14.39 26.76 -17.46
CA GLY A 434 13.75 26.05 -16.36
C GLY A 434 12.36 25.50 -16.73
N ILE A 435 11.52 26.31 -17.38
CA ILE A 435 10.20 25.86 -17.88
C ILE A 435 10.36 24.75 -18.92
N ALA A 436 11.34 24.85 -19.83
CA ALA A 436 11.61 23.81 -20.82
C ALA A 436 11.98 22.47 -20.15
N MET A 437 12.87 22.48 -19.15
CA MET A 437 13.24 21.27 -18.39
C MET A 437 12.04 20.61 -17.69
N VAL A 438 11.16 21.41 -17.08
CA VAL A 438 9.95 20.90 -16.41
C VAL A 438 8.95 20.31 -17.42
N ARG A 439 8.81 20.96 -18.59
CA ARG A 439 7.98 20.46 -19.68
C ARG A 439 8.50 19.11 -20.20
N ASP A 440 9.78 19.02 -20.50
CA ASP A 440 10.41 17.78 -20.99
C ASP A 440 10.25 16.63 -19.99
N ALA A 441 10.34 16.92 -18.69
CA ALA A 441 10.09 15.93 -17.65
C ALA A 441 8.62 15.48 -17.57
N ALA A 442 7.67 16.41 -17.70
CA ALA A 442 6.23 16.12 -17.71
C ALA A 442 5.82 15.30 -18.94
N ASP A 443 6.44 15.58 -20.09
CA ASP A 443 6.19 14.86 -21.35
C ASP A 443 6.82 13.45 -21.33
N SER A 444 8.01 13.30 -20.70
CA SER A 444 8.72 12.03 -20.60
C SER A 444 8.06 11.03 -19.64
N CYS A 445 7.35 11.51 -18.61
CA CYS A 445 6.62 10.67 -17.66
C CYS A 445 5.19 11.21 -17.45
N PRO A 446 4.22 10.84 -18.31
CA PRO A 446 2.86 11.40 -18.28
C PRO A 446 2.07 11.19 -16.97
N SER A 447 2.48 10.23 -16.15
CA SER A 447 1.92 9.94 -14.82
C SER A 447 2.62 10.67 -13.68
N PHE A 448 3.69 11.42 -13.95
CA PHE A 448 4.41 12.19 -12.93
C PHE A 448 3.67 13.49 -12.59
N TYR A 449 2.65 13.35 -11.73
CA TYR A 449 1.77 14.45 -11.30
C TYR A 449 2.52 15.71 -10.85
N TRP A 450 3.62 15.55 -10.09
CA TRP A 450 4.40 16.68 -9.60
C TRP A 450 4.96 17.57 -10.72
N ALA A 451 5.46 17.00 -11.82
CA ALA A 451 6.00 17.77 -12.93
C ALA A 451 4.91 18.57 -13.66
N LYS A 452 3.73 17.96 -13.90
CA LYS A 452 2.57 18.64 -14.52
C LYS A 452 2.04 19.78 -13.67
N SER A 453 1.84 19.53 -12.38
CA SER A 453 1.42 20.57 -11.41
C SER A 453 2.43 21.72 -11.36
N SER A 454 3.74 21.40 -11.40
CA SER A 454 4.81 22.41 -11.39
C SER A 454 4.90 23.22 -12.68
N LEU A 455 4.64 22.61 -13.84
CA LEU A 455 4.56 23.33 -15.12
C LEU A 455 3.40 24.33 -15.12
N ASN A 456 2.21 23.91 -14.66
CA ASN A 456 1.05 24.80 -14.53
C ASN A 456 1.37 25.95 -13.58
N MET A 457 1.99 25.65 -12.43
CA MET A 457 2.42 26.66 -11.47
C MET A 457 3.33 27.72 -12.10
N LEU A 458 4.34 27.31 -12.88
CA LEU A 458 5.25 28.26 -13.55
C LEU A 458 4.54 29.07 -14.63
N ASN A 459 3.68 28.44 -15.43
CA ASN A 459 2.89 29.15 -16.44
C ASN A 459 1.96 30.18 -15.79
N GLY A 460 1.25 29.79 -14.72
CA GLY A 460 0.42 30.71 -13.95
C GLY A 460 1.24 31.83 -13.31
N LEU A 461 2.40 31.52 -12.72
CA LEU A 461 3.25 32.52 -12.06
C LEU A 461 3.84 33.54 -13.04
N HIS A 462 4.25 33.10 -14.24
CA HIS A 462 4.86 33.95 -15.26
C HIS A 462 3.86 34.48 -16.31
N GLY A 463 2.57 34.15 -16.17
CA GLY A 463 1.50 34.68 -17.01
C GLY A 463 1.46 34.15 -18.43
N ARG A 464 1.74 32.87 -18.60
CA ARG A 464 1.71 32.19 -19.90
C ARG A 464 0.36 31.51 -20.10
N GLU A 465 -0.36 31.95 -21.12
CA GLU A 465 -1.59 31.30 -21.60
C GLU A 465 -2.54 30.95 -20.43
N PRO A 466 -3.01 31.95 -19.66
CA PRO A 466 -3.74 31.71 -18.42
C PRO A 466 -5.02 30.88 -18.61
N GLU A 467 -5.76 31.05 -19.70
CA GLU A 467 -6.93 30.24 -20.01
C GLU A 467 -6.58 28.77 -20.28
N GLU A 468 -5.57 28.51 -21.11
CA GLU A 468 -5.15 27.15 -21.43
C GLU A 468 -4.53 26.47 -20.20
N THR A 469 -3.81 27.23 -19.38
CA THR A 469 -3.26 26.74 -18.11
C THR A 469 -4.37 26.34 -17.14
N LEU A 470 -5.51 27.05 -17.10
CA LEU A 470 -6.67 26.63 -16.29
C LEU A 470 -7.23 25.28 -16.72
N GLU A 471 -7.34 25.03 -18.03
CA GLU A 471 -7.79 23.73 -18.56
C GLU A 471 -6.82 22.61 -18.17
N ARG A 472 -5.52 22.84 -18.35
CA ARG A 472 -4.45 21.88 -17.97
C ARG A 472 -4.40 21.60 -16.46
N ILE A 473 -4.74 22.59 -15.62
CA ILE A 473 -4.85 22.41 -14.17
C ILE A 473 -5.95 21.40 -13.83
N GLU A 474 -7.13 21.53 -14.43
CA GLU A 474 -8.25 20.60 -14.18
C GLU A 474 -7.92 19.18 -14.64
N GLU A 475 -7.24 19.03 -15.78
CA GLU A 475 -6.72 17.72 -16.23
C GLU A 475 -5.72 17.12 -15.24
N THR A 476 -4.83 17.95 -14.70
CA THR A 476 -3.80 17.52 -13.75
C THR A 476 -4.43 17.07 -12.43
N ILE A 477 -5.41 17.81 -11.91
CA ILE A 477 -6.16 17.44 -10.69
C ILE A 477 -6.87 16.10 -10.88
N ARG A 478 -7.39 15.79 -12.08
CA ARG A 478 -8.03 14.49 -12.36
C ARG A 478 -7.06 13.31 -12.29
N LEU A 479 -5.76 13.51 -12.52
CA LEU A 479 -4.75 12.44 -12.41
C LEU A 479 -4.56 11.97 -10.97
N SER A 480 -4.70 12.87 -9.99
CA SER A 480 -4.58 12.54 -8.56
C SER A 480 -5.55 13.42 -7.73
N PRO A 481 -6.86 13.12 -7.69
CA PRO A 481 -7.86 14.01 -7.07
C PRO A 481 -7.71 14.18 -5.56
N ARG A 482 -6.98 13.25 -4.91
CA ARG A 482 -6.67 13.25 -3.48
C ARG A 482 -5.19 13.52 -3.19
N ASP A 483 -4.46 14.08 -4.15
CA ASP A 483 -3.05 14.36 -3.96
C ASP A 483 -2.83 15.30 -2.77
N PRO A 484 -1.92 14.99 -1.83
CA PRO A 484 -1.58 15.88 -0.72
C PRO A 484 -1.07 17.26 -1.20
N LEU A 485 -0.54 17.35 -2.41
CA LEU A 485 -0.03 18.57 -3.01
C LEU A 485 -1.05 19.34 -3.87
N ARG A 486 -2.33 18.91 -3.94
CA ARG A 486 -3.38 19.58 -4.75
C ARG A 486 -3.57 21.07 -4.44
N HIS A 487 -3.22 21.52 -3.24
CA HIS A 487 -3.20 22.95 -2.90
C HIS A 487 -2.30 23.78 -3.86
N ARG A 488 -1.26 23.19 -4.45
CA ARG A 488 -0.38 23.85 -5.43
C ARG A 488 -1.12 24.15 -6.72
N ASP A 489 -1.92 23.22 -7.23
CA ASP A 489 -2.74 23.43 -8.43
C ASP A 489 -3.75 24.56 -8.22
N LEU A 490 -4.32 24.65 -7.01
CA LEU A 490 -5.21 25.75 -6.65
C LEU A 490 -4.49 27.09 -6.59
N ILE A 491 -3.24 27.14 -6.12
CA ILE A 491 -2.43 28.37 -6.18
C ILE A 491 -2.05 28.74 -7.62
N SER A 492 -1.76 27.76 -8.47
CA SER A 492 -1.59 28.01 -9.91
C SER A 492 -2.86 28.59 -10.53
N ARG A 493 -4.03 28.03 -10.17
CA ARG A 493 -5.35 28.51 -10.60
C ARG A 493 -5.57 29.95 -10.15
N VAL A 494 -5.23 30.27 -8.90
CA VAL A 494 -5.25 31.63 -8.34
C VAL A 494 -4.41 32.60 -9.19
N HIS A 495 -3.19 32.22 -9.58
CA HIS A 495 -2.36 33.09 -10.41
C HIS A 495 -2.98 33.35 -11.79
N CYS A 496 -3.51 32.31 -12.45
CA CYS A 496 -4.18 32.45 -13.75
C CYS A 496 -5.45 33.30 -13.63
N LEU A 497 -6.32 32.99 -12.67
CA LEU A 497 -7.58 33.73 -12.47
C LEU A 497 -7.33 35.21 -12.20
N ARG A 498 -6.31 35.54 -11.41
CA ARG A 498 -5.92 36.94 -11.17
C ARG A 498 -5.48 37.65 -12.45
N GLN A 499 -4.70 36.99 -13.32
CA GLN A 499 -4.29 37.58 -14.60
C GLN A 499 -5.48 37.81 -15.53
N LEU A 500 -6.50 36.97 -15.43
CA LEU A 500 -7.76 37.10 -16.14
C LEU A 500 -8.73 38.10 -15.48
N GLY A 501 -8.40 38.63 -14.30
CA GLY A 501 -9.29 39.51 -13.52
C GLY A 501 -10.55 38.81 -12.99
N ARG A 502 -10.48 37.49 -12.76
CA ARG A 502 -11.57 36.66 -12.21
C ARG A 502 -11.45 36.58 -10.70
N ASP A 503 -11.62 37.72 -10.03
CA ASP A 503 -11.23 37.93 -8.63
C ASP A 503 -12.08 37.12 -7.62
N GLU A 504 -13.37 36.89 -7.86
CA GLU A 504 -14.19 36.00 -7.03
C GLU A 504 -13.71 34.55 -7.06
N GLU A 505 -13.46 34.02 -8.25
CA GLU A 505 -12.96 32.64 -8.39
C GLU A 505 -11.54 32.51 -7.84
N GLN A 506 -10.73 33.57 -7.96
CA GLN A 506 -9.41 33.63 -7.33
C GLN A 506 -9.55 33.50 -5.81
N LEU A 507 -10.47 34.23 -5.19
CA LEU A 507 -10.72 34.17 -3.75
C LEU A 507 -11.14 32.75 -3.32
N GLU A 508 -12.09 32.14 -4.04
CA GLU A 508 -12.55 30.77 -3.75
C GLU A 508 -11.40 29.75 -3.82
N ALA A 509 -10.62 29.80 -4.89
CA ALA A 509 -9.48 28.92 -5.09
C ALA A 509 -8.39 29.13 -4.01
N ALA A 510 -8.11 30.39 -3.63
CA ALA A 510 -7.14 30.71 -2.58
C ALA A 510 -7.61 30.22 -1.20
N MET A 511 -8.91 30.38 -0.88
CA MET A 511 -9.49 29.85 0.36
C MET A 511 -9.52 28.32 0.39
N GLU A 512 -9.77 27.65 -0.74
CA GLU A 512 -9.69 26.19 -0.83
C GLU A 512 -8.25 25.70 -0.63
N ALA A 513 -7.27 26.34 -1.28
CA ALA A 513 -5.85 26.03 -1.08
C ALA A 513 -5.46 26.17 0.40
N PHE A 514 -5.88 27.26 1.05
CA PHE A 514 -5.63 27.52 2.46
C PHE A 514 -6.30 26.48 3.38
N ARG A 515 -7.50 26.00 3.05
CA ARG A 515 -8.19 24.96 3.83
C ARG A 515 -7.46 23.62 3.77
N ILE A 516 -6.90 23.28 2.60
CA ILE A 516 -6.12 22.05 2.42
C ILE A 516 -4.79 22.16 3.18
N ASN A 517 -4.13 23.32 3.14
CA ASN A 517 -2.88 23.54 3.85
C ASN A 517 -2.82 24.97 4.44
N PRO A 518 -3.14 25.13 5.75
CA PRO A 518 -3.14 26.43 6.42
C PRO A 518 -1.75 27.06 6.60
N ASN A 519 -0.67 26.30 6.37
CA ASN A 519 0.70 26.80 6.52
C ASN A 519 1.21 27.56 5.29
N ILE A 520 0.37 27.79 4.27
CA ILE A 520 0.81 28.43 3.03
C ILE A 520 0.61 29.94 3.13
N THR A 521 1.71 30.65 3.42
CA THR A 521 1.76 32.12 3.43
C THR A 521 1.25 32.72 2.12
N VAL A 522 1.68 32.20 0.97
CA VAL A 522 1.25 32.72 -0.35
C VAL A 522 -0.25 32.57 -0.60
N ALA A 523 -0.91 31.55 -0.03
CA ALA A 523 -2.36 31.38 -0.15
C ALA A 523 -3.08 32.52 0.57
N ARG A 524 -2.65 32.84 1.79
CA ARG A 524 -3.21 33.95 2.57
C ARG A 524 -2.95 35.31 1.92
N VAL A 525 -1.75 35.52 1.38
CA VAL A 525 -1.45 36.73 0.60
C VAL A 525 -2.39 36.85 -0.60
N ASN A 526 -2.64 35.77 -1.35
CA ASN A 526 -3.56 35.83 -2.47
C ASN A 526 -5.03 36.00 -2.04
N ILE A 527 -5.43 35.55 -0.84
CA ILE A 527 -6.73 35.90 -0.26
C ILE A 527 -6.82 37.42 -0.03
N ILE A 528 -5.78 38.02 0.57
CA ILE A 528 -5.69 39.48 0.79
C ILE A 528 -5.82 40.23 -0.53
N VAL A 529 -5.06 39.80 -1.55
CA VAL A 529 -5.07 40.41 -2.89
C VAL A 529 -6.43 40.30 -3.57
N ALA A 530 -7.07 39.13 -3.50
CA ALA A 530 -8.41 38.93 -4.07
C ALA A 530 -9.44 39.80 -3.36
N LEU A 531 -9.44 39.82 -2.01
CA LEU A 531 -10.33 40.66 -1.21
C LEU A 531 -10.13 42.16 -1.51
N HIS A 532 -8.88 42.59 -1.66
CA HIS A 532 -8.57 43.97 -2.04
C HIS A 532 -9.11 44.32 -3.43
N SER A 533 -8.88 43.46 -4.42
CA SER A 533 -9.36 43.67 -5.81
C SER A 533 -10.90 43.71 -5.89
N LEU A 534 -11.57 42.98 -5.00
CA LEU A 534 -13.03 42.98 -4.82
C LEU A 534 -13.57 44.18 -4.01
N GLY A 535 -12.70 45.06 -3.50
CA GLY A 535 -13.07 46.19 -2.63
C GLY A 535 -13.46 45.80 -1.20
N ARG A 536 -13.20 44.56 -0.77
CA ARG A 536 -13.48 44.02 0.57
C ARG A 536 -12.33 44.30 1.53
N LEU A 537 -11.98 45.59 1.66
CA LEU A 537 -10.75 46.05 2.32
C LEU A 537 -10.64 45.64 3.80
N GLU A 538 -11.74 45.71 4.56
CA GLU A 538 -11.74 45.33 5.98
C GLU A 538 -11.48 43.83 6.18
N GLU A 539 -11.96 42.99 5.26
CA GLU A 539 -11.67 41.55 5.31
C GLU A 539 -10.22 41.27 4.92
N ALA A 540 -9.66 42.02 3.97
CA ALA A 540 -8.25 41.93 3.60
C ALA A 540 -7.35 42.29 4.80
N ARG A 541 -7.66 43.36 5.53
CA ARG A 541 -6.97 43.77 6.76
C ARG A 541 -7.06 42.72 7.88
N GLU A 542 -8.21 42.10 8.07
CA GLU A 542 -8.35 41.02 9.06
C GLU A 542 -7.48 39.80 8.70
N GLN A 543 -7.35 39.47 7.40
CA GLN A 543 -6.43 38.41 6.98
C GLN A 543 -4.95 38.79 7.19
N ALA A 544 -4.58 40.05 6.95
CA ALA A 544 -3.24 40.57 7.26
C ALA A 544 -2.93 40.49 8.76
N ARG A 545 -3.88 40.90 9.62
CA ARG A 545 -3.75 40.79 11.09
C ARG A 545 -3.52 39.36 11.55
N ARG A 546 -4.33 38.41 11.05
CA ARG A 546 -4.15 36.96 11.35
C ARG A 546 -2.82 36.41 10.86
N MET A 547 -2.30 36.97 9.77
CA MET A 547 -1.00 36.59 9.24
C MET A 547 0.12 36.97 10.20
N LEU A 548 0.08 38.17 10.77
CA LEU A 548 1.04 38.64 11.77
C LEU A 548 0.89 37.92 13.12
N GLU A 549 -0.33 37.57 13.54
CA GLU A 549 -0.54 36.74 14.73
C GLU A 549 0.13 35.36 14.61
N TRP A 550 0.05 34.76 13.42
CA TRP A 550 0.61 33.44 13.14
C TRP A 550 2.11 33.49 12.84
N ASN A 551 2.57 34.49 12.09
CA ASN A 551 3.98 34.73 11.79
C ASN A 551 4.35 36.19 12.14
N PRO A 552 4.70 36.45 13.41
CA PRO A 552 5.09 37.80 13.87
C PRO A 552 6.36 38.36 13.22
N LYS A 553 7.10 37.53 12.48
CA LYS A 553 8.32 37.93 11.75
C LYS A 553 8.06 38.24 10.29
N PHE A 554 6.81 38.10 9.81
CA PHE A 554 6.48 38.42 8.43
C PHE A 554 6.72 39.91 8.18
N SER A 555 7.49 40.23 7.13
CA SER A 555 7.74 41.59 6.68
C SER A 555 7.14 41.77 5.29
N VAL A 556 6.29 42.78 5.17
CA VAL A 556 5.73 43.21 3.87
C VAL A 556 6.84 43.71 2.97
N GLU A 557 7.75 44.53 3.50
CA GLU A 557 8.88 45.07 2.76
C GLU A 557 9.77 43.96 2.20
N GLU A 558 10.09 42.94 3.00
CA GLU A 558 10.88 41.80 2.51
C GLU A 558 10.07 40.98 1.50
N PHE A 559 8.81 40.63 1.77
CA PHE A 559 7.98 39.89 0.81
C PHE A 559 7.90 40.60 -0.56
N LEU A 560 7.79 41.92 -0.53
CA LEU A 560 7.70 42.79 -1.70
C LEU A 560 9.06 43.08 -2.36
N LEU A 561 10.18 43.20 -1.64
CA LEU A 561 11.50 43.37 -2.26
C LEU A 561 11.86 42.18 -3.16
N HIS A 562 11.53 40.97 -2.71
CA HIS A 562 11.77 39.74 -3.47
C HIS A 562 10.81 39.60 -4.67
N SER A 563 9.73 40.37 -4.67
CA SER A 563 8.76 40.44 -5.74
C SER A 563 9.25 41.18 -6.99
N GLU A 564 10.33 41.97 -6.88
CA GLU A 564 11.03 42.54 -8.05
C GLU A 564 11.61 41.44 -8.96
N HIS A 565 11.88 40.24 -8.43
CA HIS A 565 12.26 39.08 -9.24
C HIS A 565 11.06 38.49 -10.01
N PHE A 566 9.86 38.63 -9.46
CA PHE A 566 8.59 38.29 -10.11
C PHE A 566 7.91 39.55 -10.64
N GLU A 567 8.68 40.42 -11.33
CA GLU A 567 8.29 41.79 -11.69
C GLU A 567 6.89 41.87 -12.31
N ALA A 568 6.58 40.96 -13.23
CA ALA A 568 5.28 40.88 -13.91
C ALA A 568 4.08 40.62 -12.98
N THR A 569 4.35 40.03 -11.82
CA THR A 569 3.35 39.38 -10.98
C THR A 569 3.20 40.06 -9.63
N TYR A 570 4.31 40.50 -9.04
CA TYR A 570 4.36 41.08 -7.71
C TYR A 570 5.19 42.37 -7.65
N GLY A 571 5.80 42.82 -8.76
CA GLY A 571 6.68 43.98 -8.78
C GLY A 571 5.98 45.30 -8.41
N ARG A 572 6.78 46.35 -8.14
CA ARG A 572 6.27 47.70 -7.84
C ARG A 572 5.36 48.19 -8.96
N GLY A 573 4.21 48.74 -8.57
CA GLY A 573 3.21 49.24 -9.53
C GLY A 573 2.25 48.17 -10.06
N THR A 574 2.40 46.90 -9.65
CA THR A 574 1.36 45.87 -9.87
C THR A 574 0.21 46.04 -8.88
N LYS A 575 -0.98 45.58 -9.25
CA LYS A 575 -2.16 45.55 -8.35
C LYS A 575 -1.88 44.78 -7.06
N VAL A 576 -1.03 43.76 -7.13
CA VAL A 576 -0.69 42.92 -5.97
C VAL A 576 0.17 43.68 -4.97
N TRP A 577 1.16 44.44 -5.44
CA TRP A 577 1.96 45.30 -4.58
C TRP A 577 1.09 46.27 -3.78
N SER A 578 0.22 47.03 -4.48
CA SER A 578 -0.68 48.00 -3.83
C SER A 578 -1.62 47.33 -2.83
N ALA A 579 -2.16 46.16 -3.17
CA ALA A 579 -3.08 45.43 -2.31
C ALA A 579 -2.45 44.99 -0.99
N ILE A 580 -1.19 44.53 -1.05
CA ILE A 580 -0.46 44.07 0.14
C ILE A 580 -0.03 45.26 0.98
N GLU A 581 0.53 46.32 0.40
CA GLU A 581 0.88 47.52 1.16
C GLU A 581 -0.34 48.12 1.87
N GLU A 582 -1.48 48.26 1.18
CA GLU A 582 -2.68 48.87 1.77
C GLU A 582 -3.31 48.00 2.87
N ALA A 583 -3.27 46.67 2.74
CA ALA A 583 -3.80 45.77 3.75
C ALA A 583 -2.96 45.75 5.04
N PHE A 584 -1.68 46.11 4.97
CA PHE A 584 -0.75 46.10 6.11
C PHE A 584 -0.38 47.50 6.64
N ALA A 585 -0.73 48.58 5.93
CA ALA A 585 -0.33 49.96 6.24
C ALA A 585 -0.61 50.43 7.69
N ASP A 586 -1.59 49.84 8.37
CA ASP A 586 -2.01 50.19 9.75
C ASP A 586 -1.55 49.16 10.81
N LEU A 587 -0.76 48.14 10.44
CA LEU A 587 -0.39 47.01 11.31
C LEU A 587 1.10 46.99 11.73
N ASP A 588 1.96 47.78 11.09
CA ASP A 588 3.40 47.90 11.37
C ASP A 588 3.76 48.91 12.51
N SER A 589 2.81 49.20 13.42
CA SER A 589 3.01 50.14 14.56
C SER A 589 3.40 49.48 15.87
#